data_AF-A0AB37RMC0-F1
#
_entry.id   AF-A0AB37RMC0-F1
#
_cell.length_a   1.000
_cell.length_b   1.000
_cell.length_c   1.000
_cell.angle_alpha   90.00
_cell.angle_beta   90.00
_cell.angle_gamma   90.00
#
_symmetry.space_group_name_H-M   'P 1'
#
loop_
_entity.id
_entity.type
_entity.pdbx_description
1 polymer ?
#
loop_
_entity_poly.entity_id
_entity_poly.type
_entity_poly.pdbx_seq_one_letter_code
_entity_poly.pdbx_strand_id
1 'polypeptide(L)'
;MDPIEFFFNFYLGRELGVCGELLYNGFNSLENNSPIIRDEDYLTYANESYAFSFLINTSVAFERLEKIILLFLINQESPDKIASFLNIKMKSNFSDDDVFKNNIFEYVDDMSAFPKPEFNRLMDHHNLNIVAYINQLKSKTIELNTDEKHLLNILDTFYDSFRYGRFHPKDFSARGYAHDTELLNDLLTHWEQNGEPVSSDKEHNLYVLGRCINKLAKKYYDIIKKFAEKMNIFTYELHDDSNAQTVFLNINDSLHDIFVQKRITREELLYNLAYNQIKELASDEIPDKLPIEFDIIEDFLLYGDDNYFSDSVNETLDIALAEDDDDYEPYSNKEKIITREKLIHGLLLMFSKTKK
;
A
#
# COMPACT_ATOMS: atom_id res chain seq x y z
N MET A 1 -5.62 15.04 -27.49
CA MET A 1 -5.70 15.14 -26.03
C MET A 1 -5.55 16.60 -25.66
N ASP A 2 -6.59 17.20 -25.11
CA ASP A 2 -6.50 18.56 -24.57
C ASP A 2 -5.71 18.56 -23.23
N PRO A 3 -5.29 19.72 -22.70
CA PRO A 3 -4.47 19.77 -21.48
C PRO A 3 -5.17 19.27 -20.22
N ILE A 4 -6.51 19.37 -20.13
CA ILE A 4 -7.27 18.83 -19.00
C ILE A 4 -7.24 17.31 -19.09
N GLU A 5 -7.57 16.75 -20.26
CA GLU A 5 -7.48 15.31 -20.52
C GLU A 5 -6.06 14.79 -20.28
N PHE A 6 -5.03 15.51 -20.72
CA PHE A 6 -3.61 15.18 -20.47
C PHE A 6 -3.28 15.14 -18.97
N PHE A 7 -3.73 16.14 -18.22
CA PHE A 7 -3.53 16.20 -16.77
C PHE A 7 -4.17 15.00 -16.07
N PHE A 8 -5.44 14.72 -16.35
CA PHE A 8 -6.13 13.59 -15.75
C PHE A 8 -5.50 12.26 -16.16
N ASN A 9 -5.09 12.12 -17.42
CA ASN A 9 -4.53 10.86 -17.91
C ASN A 9 -3.13 10.59 -17.33
N PHE A 10 -2.20 11.53 -17.49
CA PHE A 10 -0.78 11.28 -17.20
C PHE A 10 -0.35 11.77 -15.83
N TYR A 11 -0.77 12.97 -15.41
CA TYR A 11 -0.37 13.47 -14.08
C TYR A 11 -1.08 12.69 -12.99
N LEU A 12 -2.40 12.54 -13.05
CA LEU A 12 -3.10 11.77 -12.02
C LEU A 12 -2.83 10.27 -12.12
N GLY A 13 -2.54 9.73 -13.31
CA GLY A 13 -2.10 8.33 -13.46
C GLY A 13 -0.78 8.08 -12.75
N ARG A 14 0.19 8.99 -12.90
CA ARG A 14 1.45 8.94 -12.14
C ARG A 14 1.20 9.05 -10.63
N GLU A 15 0.33 9.97 -10.19
CA GLU A 15 0.01 10.11 -8.77
C GLU A 15 -0.64 8.84 -8.21
N LEU A 16 -1.50 8.16 -8.96
CA LEU A 16 -2.08 6.88 -8.56
C LEU A 16 -0.98 5.83 -8.33
N GLY A 17 -0.01 5.72 -9.26
CA GLY A 17 1.16 4.85 -9.09
C GLY A 17 1.96 5.20 -7.82
N VAL A 18 2.20 6.49 -7.56
CA VAL A 18 2.87 6.95 -6.33
C VAL A 18 2.09 6.55 -5.07
N CYS A 19 0.76 6.62 -5.08
CA CYS A 19 -0.05 6.19 -3.94
C CYS A 19 0.15 4.71 -3.62
N GLY A 20 0.17 3.85 -4.64
CA GLY A 20 0.40 2.42 -4.47
C GLY A 20 1.80 2.12 -3.92
N GLU A 21 2.82 2.80 -4.45
CA GLU A 21 4.20 2.71 -3.95
C GLU A 21 4.32 3.14 -2.47
N LEU A 22 3.64 4.22 -2.08
CA LEU A 22 3.61 4.69 -0.69
C LEU A 22 2.92 3.68 0.24
N LEU A 23 1.78 3.09 -0.16
CA LEU A 23 1.11 2.07 0.63
C LEU A 23 1.99 0.82 0.81
N TYR A 24 2.63 0.37 -0.27
CA TYR A 24 3.56 -0.75 -0.22
C TYR A 24 4.72 -0.47 0.75
N ASN A 25 5.42 0.66 0.57
CA ASN A 25 6.56 1.03 1.41
C ASN A 25 6.18 1.28 2.87
N GLY A 26 5.01 1.89 3.11
CA GLY A 26 4.44 2.05 4.43
C GLY A 26 4.31 0.71 5.12
N PHE A 27 3.64 -0.25 4.48
CA PHE A 27 3.40 -1.57 5.07
C PHE A 27 4.68 -2.40 5.19
N ASN A 28 5.55 -2.37 4.18
CA ASN A 28 6.86 -3.02 4.17
C ASN A 28 7.75 -2.61 5.36
N SER A 29 7.60 -1.36 5.82
CA SER A 29 8.34 -0.89 6.99
C SER A 29 7.96 -1.64 8.28
N LEU A 30 6.73 -2.16 8.38
CA LEU A 30 6.29 -2.97 9.52
C LEU A 30 6.78 -4.43 9.42
N GLU A 31 6.83 -4.98 8.21
CA GLU A 31 7.13 -6.38 7.94
C GLU A 31 8.57 -6.77 8.26
N ASN A 32 9.52 -6.00 7.73
CA ASN A 32 10.95 -6.27 7.84
C ASN A 32 11.55 -5.86 9.19
N ASN A 33 10.75 -5.26 10.07
CA ASN A 33 11.14 -4.94 11.43
C ASN A 33 10.43 -5.89 12.39
N SER A 34 10.95 -6.05 13.60
CA SER A 34 10.33 -6.92 14.62
C SER A 34 9.37 -6.08 15.46
N PRO A 35 8.04 -6.08 15.24
CA PRO A 35 7.10 -5.41 16.10
C PRO A 35 6.68 -6.40 17.17
N ILE A 36 7.05 -6.12 18.41
CA ILE A 36 6.15 -6.43 19.51
C ILE A 36 6.02 -5.13 20.26
N ILE A 37 4.86 -4.51 20.16
CA ILE A 37 4.44 -3.54 21.16
C ILE A 37 3.18 -4.12 21.74
N ARG A 38 3.28 -4.46 23.02
CA ARG A 38 2.22 -5.07 23.82
C ARG A 38 2.20 -4.50 25.23
N ASP A 39 3.16 -3.66 25.58
CA ASP A 39 3.32 -3.07 26.90
C ASP A 39 3.96 -1.67 26.75
N GLU A 40 3.30 -0.66 27.33
CA GLU A 40 3.72 0.74 27.29
C GLU A 40 5.17 0.92 27.81
N ASP A 41 5.61 0.07 28.73
CA ASP A 41 6.95 0.15 29.32
C ASP A 41 8.07 -0.22 28.32
N TYR A 42 7.73 -0.92 27.22
CA TYR A 42 8.67 -1.36 26.17
C TYR A 42 8.58 -0.51 24.89
N LEU A 43 7.81 0.58 24.88
CA LEU A 43 7.72 1.53 23.77
C LEU A 43 9.03 2.29 23.48
N THR A 44 10.08 2.08 24.29
CA THR A 44 11.27 2.93 24.29
C THR A 44 12.33 2.44 23.31
N TYR A 45 12.70 3.31 22.37
CA TYR A 45 13.86 3.28 21.46
C TYR A 45 13.92 2.26 20.32
N ALA A 46 13.27 1.11 20.40
CA ALA A 46 13.44 0.07 19.37
C ALA A 46 12.63 0.29 18.09
N ASN A 47 11.64 1.21 18.09
CA ASN A 47 10.49 1.13 17.18
C ASN A 47 10.14 2.39 16.37
N GLU A 48 10.90 3.47 16.55
CA GLU A 48 10.49 4.82 16.12
C GLU A 48 10.54 5.06 14.61
N SER A 49 11.52 4.46 13.94
CA SER A 49 11.76 4.76 12.52
C SER A 49 10.73 4.09 11.62
N TYR A 50 10.32 2.87 11.94
CA TYR A 50 9.33 2.15 11.14
C TYR A 50 7.90 2.60 11.44
N ALA A 51 7.55 2.94 12.69
CA ALA A 51 6.22 3.46 13.02
C ALA A 51 5.96 4.77 12.28
N PHE A 52 6.93 5.69 12.31
CA PHE A 52 6.87 6.91 11.52
C PHE A 52 6.79 6.64 10.02
N SER A 53 7.64 5.73 9.50
CA SER A 53 7.65 5.39 8.07
C SER A 53 6.32 4.80 7.61
N PHE A 54 5.69 3.95 8.41
CA PHE A 54 4.36 3.43 8.15
C PHE A 54 3.32 4.56 8.13
N LEU A 55 3.25 5.35 9.20
CA LEU A 55 2.23 6.40 9.36
C LEU A 55 2.35 7.50 8.30
N ILE A 56 3.57 7.97 8.00
CA ILE A 56 3.77 9.04 7.00
C ILE A 56 3.43 8.58 5.59
N ASN A 57 3.89 7.39 5.19
CA ASN A 57 3.63 6.89 3.84
C ASN A 57 2.14 6.58 3.66
N THR A 58 1.53 5.92 4.64
CA THR A 58 0.10 5.55 4.59
C THR A 58 -0.80 6.79 4.62
N SER A 59 -0.50 7.77 5.47
CA SER A 59 -1.20 9.06 5.53
C SER A 59 -1.15 9.81 4.20
N VAL A 60 0.05 9.97 3.62
CA VAL A 60 0.22 10.67 2.35
C VAL A 60 -0.43 9.92 1.18
N ALA A 61 -0.43 8.58 1.20
CA ALA A 61 -1.05 7.79 0.15
C ALA A 61 -2.57 7.98 0.10
N PHE A 62 -3.27 7.86 1.24
CA PHE A 62 -4.72 8.06 1.28
C PHE A 62 -5.10 9.51 0.96
N GLU A 63 -4.36 10.47 1.49
CA GLU A 63 -4.55 11.90 1.18
C GLU A 63 -4.49 12.15 -0.34
N ARG A 64 -3.50 11.57 -1.02
CA ARG A 64 -3.34 11.73 -2.48
C ARG A 64 -4.45 11.02 -3.25
N LEU A 65 -4.83 9.81 -2.87
CA LEU A 65 -5.96 9.11 -3.49
C LEU A 65 -7.27 9.90 -3.38
N GLU A 66 -7.55 10.47 -2.21
CA GLU A 66 -8.70 11.33 -1.99
C GLU A 66 -8.62 12.59 -2.86
N LYS A 67 -7.44 13.20 -3.01
CA LYS A 67 -7.24 14.37 -3.90
C LYS A 67 -7.45 14.03 -5.37
N ILE A 68 -7.05 12.83 -5.83
CA ILE A 68 -7.37 12.36 -7.19
C ILE A 68 -8.89 12.29 -7.37
N ILE A 69 -9.60 11.64 -6.43
CA ILE A 69 -11.07 11.54 -6.44
C ILE A 69 -11.72 12.93 -6.43
N LEU A 70 -11.23 13.84 -5.60
CA LEU A 70 -11.71 15.21 -5.51
C LEU A 70 -11.55 15.97 -6.83
N LEU A 71 -10.40 15.84 -7.51
CA LEU A 71 -10.17 16.48 -8.80
C LEU A 71 -11.13 15.96 -9.87
N PHE A 72 -11.40 14.65 -9.90
CA PHE A 72 -12.41 14.07 -10.80
C PHE A 72 -13.81 14.65 -10.54
N LEU A 73 -14.20 14.79 -9.28
CA LEU A 73 -15.48 15.39 -8.92
C LEU A 73 -15.56 16.87 -9.30
N ILE A 74 -14.52 17.65 -9.03
CA ILE A 74 -14.47 19.07 -9.41
C ILE A 74 -14.58 19.21 -10.93
N ASN A 75 -13.93 18.32 -11.70
CA ASN A 75 -14.04 18.33 -13.15
C ASN A 75 -15.46 18.00 -13.63
N GLN A 76 -16.16 17.06 -12.98
CA GLN A 76 -17.55 16.72 -13.33
C GLN A 76 -18.52 17.86 -13.02
N GLU A 77 -18.38 18.50 -11.85
CA GLU A 77 -19.32 19.53 -11.39
C GLU A 77 -18.98 20.93 -11.91
N SER A 78 -17.71 21.19 -12.25
CA SER A 78 -17.22 22.53 -12.62
C SER A 78 -15.92 22.48 -13.44
N PRO A 79 -15.96 22.06 -14.73
CA PRO A 79 -14.79 21.97 -15.59
C PRO A 79 -13.94 23.26 -15.65
N ASP A 80 -14.58 24.44 -15.67
CA ASP A 80 -13.90 25.74 -15.70
C ASP A 80 -12.97 25.97 -14.48
N LYS A 81 -13.28 25.35 -13.34
CA LYS A 81 -12.42 25.40 -12.15
C LYS A 81 -11.12 24.62 -12.37
N ILE A 82 -11.15 23.51 -13.10
CA ILE A 82 -9.94 22.76 -13.45
C ILE A 82 -9.07 23.56 -14.41
N ALA A 83 -9.64 24.18 -15.43
CA ALA A 83 -8.87 25.05 -16.33
C ALA A 83 -8.16 26.18 -15.57
N SER A 84 -8.87 26.78 -14.61
CA SER A 84 -8.30 27.79 -13.71
C SER A 84 -7.19 27.21 -12.82
N PHE A 85 -7.38 26.02 -12.27
CA PHE A 85 -6.38 25.33 -11.43
C PHE A 85 -5.09 25.00 -12.17
N LEU A 86 -5.21 24.51 -13.40
CA LEU A 86 -4.08 24.21 -14.27
C LEU A 86 -3.46 25.47 -14.89
N ASN A 87 -4.07 26.63 -14.64
CA ASN A 87 -3.61 27.93 -15.10
C ASN A 87 -3.51 28.01 -16.64
N ILE A 88 -4.51 27.41 -17.30
CA ILE A 88 -4.63 27.36 -18.76
C ILE A 88 -5.79 28.23 -19.22
N LYS A 89 -5.58 29.03 -20.27
CA LYS A 89 -6.66 29.76 -20.98
C LYS A 89 -6.71 29.31 -22.43
N MET A 90 -7.92 29.25 -23.00
CA MET A 90 -8.08 29.15 -24.45
C MET A 90 -7.59 30.44 -25.09
N LYS A 91 -6.74 30.34 -26.11
CA LYS A 91 -6.31 31.46 -26.93
C LYS A 91 -7.52 32.09 -27.64
N SER A 92 -7.64 33.40 -27.55
CA SER A 92 -8.86 34.15 -27.90
C SER A 92 -9.15 34.33 -29.40
N ASN A 93 -8.48 33.63 -30.32
CA ASN A 93 -8.68 33.79 -31.77
C ASN A 93 -8.54 32.47 -32.53
N PHE A 94 -9.58 31.65 -32.62
CA PHE A 94 -9.60 30.51 -33.55
C PHE A 94 -10.98 30.32 -34.19
N SER A 95 -11.00 30.08 -35.50
CA SER A 95 -12.16 29.56 -36.24
C SER A 95 -12.23 28.05 -36.08
N ASP A 96 -13.44 27.49 -36.22
CA ASP A 96 -13.78 26.08 -35.95
C ASP A 96 -12.87 25.02 -36.64
N ASP A 97 -12.14 25.39 -37.69
CA ASP A 97 -11.24 24.49 -38.43
C ASP A 97 -9.83 24.30 -37.80
N ASP A 98 -9.42 25.12 -36.82
CA ASP A 98 -8.05 25.10 -36.25
C ASP A 98 -7.90 24.24 -34.97
N VAL A 99 -8.98 23.62 -34.52
CA VAL A 99 -9.11 22.95 -33.20
C VAL A 99 -8.09 21.81 -32.97
N PHE A 100 -7.54 21.23 -34.04
CA PHE A 100 -6.73 20.00 -33.96
C PHE A 100 -5.22 20.16 -34.20
N LYS A 101 -4.71 21.33 -34.60
CA LYS A 101 -3.30 21.44 -35.07
C LYS A 101 -2.35 22.36 -34.32
N ASN A 102 -2.82 23.28 -33.48
CA ASN A 102 -1.94 24.22 -32.80
C ASN A 102 -2.32 24.33 -31.33
N ASN A 103 -1.36 24.24 -30.40
CA ASN A 103 -1.50 24.49 -28.96
C ASN A 103 -2.50 25.63 -28.65
N ILE A 104 -3.77 25.26 -28.47
CA ILE A 104 -4.94 26.14 -28.29
C ILE A 104 -5.01 26.73 -26.89
N PHE A 105 -4.18 26.23 -25.97
CA PHE A 105 -4.07 26.70 -24.62
C PHE A 105 -2.75 27.45 -24.40
N GLU A 106 -2.83 28.56 -23.68
CA GLU A 106 -1.67 29.28 -23.16
C GLU A 106 -1.62 29.15 -21.64
N TYR A 107 -0.42 28.88 -21.11
CA TYR A 107 -0.14 29.00 -19.69
C TYR A 107 -0.14 30.48 -19.31
N VAL A 108 -0.83 30.83 -18.23
CA VAL A 108 -0.87 32.20 -17.73
C VAL A 108 0.04 32.28 -16.52
N ASP A 109 1.13 33.05 -16.53
CA ASP A 109 2.07 33.10 -15.38
C ASP A 109 1.49 33.73 -14.08
N ASP A 110 0.22 34.15 -14.10
CA ASP A 110 -0.41 34.86 -12.99
C ASP A 110 -1.04 33.91 -11.94
N MET A 111 -0.22 33.50 -10.98
CA MET A 111 -0.63 32.73 -9.80
C MET A 111 -1.53 33.53 -8.83
N SER A 112 -1.87 34.81 -9.10
CA SER A 112 -2.72 35.61 -8.19
C SER A 112 -4.22 35.33 -8.33
N ALA A 113 -4.62 34.53 -9.31
CA ALA A 113 -6.01 34.18 -9.60
C ALA A 113 -6.55 32.92 -8.86
N PHE A 114 -5.84 32.40 -7.84
CA PHE A 114 -6.39 31.35 -6.98
C PHE A 114 -7.27 31.96 -5.88
N PRO A 115 -8.61 31.89 -6.01
CA PRO A 115 -9.38 31.65 -4.80
C PRO A 115 -10.46 30.60 -5.05
N LYS A 116 -10.50 29.57 -4.17
CA LYS A 116 -11.70 28.76 -3.94
C LYS A 116 -11.45 27.76 -2.79
N PRO A 117 -12.34 27.66 -1.79
CA PRO A 117 -12.19 26.76 -0.65
C PRO A 117 -11.91 25.30 -1.06
N GLU A 118 -12.31 24.89 -2.26
CA GLU A 118 -12.05 23.57 -2.84
C GLU A 118 -10.56 23.30 -3.07
N PHE A 119 -9.79 24.31 -3.49
CA PHE A 119 -8.34 24.17 -3.69
C PHE A 119 -7.58 24.23 -2.38
N ASN A 120 -8.11 24.91 -1.35
CA ASN A 120 -7.57 24.80 0.00
C ASN A 120 -7.67 23.37 0.54
N ARG A 121 -8.66 22.58 0.08
CA ARG A 121 -8.76 21.14 0.41
C ARG A 121 -7.68 20.29 -0.25
N LEU A 122 -7.16 20.70 -1.42
CA LEU A 122 -5.97 20.05 -2.00
C LEU A 122 -4.70 20.32 -1.20
N MET A 123 -4.71 21.33 -0.31
CA MET A 123 -3.63 21.62 0.63
C MET A 123 -3.91 21.08 2.05
N ASP A 124 -5.10 20.52 2.28
CA ASP A 124 -5.42 19.81 3.51
C ASP A 124 -4.67 18.48 3.54
N HIS A 125 -4.33 18.04 4.74
CA HIS A 125 -3.60 16.81 4.99
C HIS A 125 -4.36 15.86 5.92
N HIS A 126 -5.56 16.26 6.35
CA HIS A 126 -6.45 15.43 7.15
C HIS A 126 -7.40 14.66 6.23
N ASN A 127 -7.21 13.35 6.17
CA ASN A 127 -7.94 12.42 5.34
C ASN A 127 -9.45 12.51 5.60
N LEU A 128 -9.87 12.53 6.87
CA LEU A 128 -11.29 12.59 7.22
C LEU A 128 -11.95 13.90 6.76
N ASN A 129 -11.21 15.01 6.76
CA ASN A 129 -11.72 16.29 6.26
C ASN A 129 -11.92 16.26 4.75
N ILE A 130 -10.99 15.67 4.00
CA ILE A 130 -11.10 15.55 2.54
C ILE A 130 -12.24 14.60 2.18
N VAL A 131 -12.37 13.44 2.85
CA VAL A 131 -13.50 12.50 2.66
C VAL A 131 -14.84 13.17 2.96
N ALA A 132 -14.96 13.92 4.06
CA ALA A 132 -16.17 14.66 4.39
C ALA A 132 -16.53 15.66 3.29
N TYR A 133 -15.53 16.34 2.75
CA TYR A 133 -15.71 17.31 1.66
C TYR A 133 -16.12 16.64 0.34
N ILE A 134 -15.49 15.53 -0.02
CA ILE A 134 -15.86 14.70 -1.18
C ILE A 134 -17.35 14.28 -1.08
N ASN A 135 -17.76 13.81 0.09
CA ASN A 135 -19.15 13.40 0.32
C ASN A 135 -20.13 14.59 0.40
N GLN A 136 -19.66 15.80 0.70
CA GLN A 136 -20.44 17.02 0.59
C GLN A 136 -20.68 17.40 -0.89
N LEU A 137 -19.67 17.27 -1.75
CA LEU A 137 -19.79 17.51 -3.18
C LEU A 137 -20.71 16.49 -3.85
N LYS A 138 -20.51 15.21 -3.54
CA LYS A 138 -21.33 14.12 -4.06
C LYS A 138 -21.53 13.06 -2.99
N SER A 139 -22.75 13.03 -2.47
CA SER A 139 -23.14 12.14 -1.36
C SER A 139 -22.76 10.70 -1.65
N LYS A 140 -22.19 10.03 -0.64
CA LYS A 140 -21.81 8.61 -0.67
C LYS A 140 -20.79 8.26 -1.77
N THR A 141 -19.89 9.18 -2.10
CA THR A 141 -18.77 8.84 -3.00
C THR A 141 -17.77 7.95 -2.29
N ILE A 142 -17.43 8.26 -1.04
CA ILE A 142 -16.54 7.45 -0.19
C ILE A 142 -17.31 7.06 1.08
N GLU A 143 -17.75 5.81 1.16
CA GLU A 143 -18.42 5.28 2.36
C GLU A 143 -17.43 4.51 3.23
N LEU A 144 -17.07 5.10 4.38
CA LEU A 144 -16.15 4.50 5.35
C LEU A 144 -16.89 3.68 6.40
N ASN A 145 -16.41 2.47 6.67
CA ASN A 145 -16.83 1.67 7.82
C ASN A 145 -16.13 2.15 9.12
N THR A 146 -16.43 1.52 10.25
CA THR A 146 -15.88 1.91 11.56
C THR A 146 -14.35 1.79 11.61
N ASP A 147 -13.80 0.71 11.07
CA ASP A 147 -12.36 0.42 11.10
C ASP A 147 -11.57 1.34 10.18
N GLU A 148 -12.11 1.63 8.99
CA GLU A 148 -11.51 2.58 8.05
C GLU A 148 -11.55 4.01 8.61
N LYS A 149 -12.62 4.40 9.31
CA LYS A 149 -12.68 5.69 10.01
C LYS A 149 -11.65 5.76 11.13
N HIS A 150 -11.48 4.68 11.90
CA HIS A 150 -10.49 4.62 12.95
C HIS A 150 -9.07 4.74 12.37
N LEU A 151 -8.76 4.00 11.30
CA LEU A 151 -7.49 4.11 10.57
C LEU A 151 -7.20 5.56 10.16
N LEU A 152 -8.11 6.20 9.42
CA LEU A 152 -7.90 7.58 8.95
C LEU A 152 -7.80 8.59 10.11
N ASN A 153 -8.54 8.36 11.21
CA ASN A 153 -8.43 9.19 12.41
C ASN A 153 -7.02 9.12 13.03
N ILE A 154 -6.41 7.94 13.07
CA ILE A 154 -5.05 7.77 13.56
C ILE A 154 -4.04 8.48 12.64
N LEU A 155 -4.22 8.38 11.33
CA LEU A 155 -3.37 9.09 10.36
C LEU A 155 -3.49 10.62 10.50
N ASP A 156 -4.69 11.14 10.73
CA ASP A 156 -4.94 12.56 10.97
C ASP A 156 -4.34 13.02 12.30
N THR A 157 -4.47 12.19 13.35
CA THR A 157 -3.86 12.45 14.66
C THR A 157 -2.34 12.52 14.53
N PHE A 158 -1.72 11.56 13.83
CA PHE A 158 -0.28 11.57 13.55
C PHE A 158 0.16 12.85 12.83
N TYR A 159 -0.62 13.29 11.85
CA TYR A 159 -0.34 14.50 11.08
C TYR A 159 -0.25 15.74 11.99
N ASP A 160 -1.27 15.96 12.82
CA ASP A 160 -1.36 17.11 13.73
C ASP A 160 -0.27 17.12 14.79
N SER A 161 0.07 15.95 15.29
CA SER A 161 0.85 15.81 16.52
C SER A 161 2.34 15.57 16.27
N PHE A 162 2.76 14.84 15.23
CA PHE A 162 4.15 14.36 15.11
C PHE A 162 4.83 14.58 13.76
N ARG A 163 4.12 14.88 12.65
CA ARG A 163 4.77 15.22 11.37
C ARG A 163 5.85 16.30 11.54
N TYR A 164 5.53 17.32 12.33
CA TYR A 164 6.47 18.38 12.74
C TYR A 164 6.75 18.42 14.24
N GLY A 165 5.95 17.70 15.04
CA GLY A 165 6.04 17.70 16.51
C GLY A 165 7.34 17.13 17.06
N ARG A 166 8.00 16.20 16.32
CA ARG A 166 9.34 15.71 16.70
C ARG A 166 10.38 16.84 16.81
N PHE A 167 10.19 17.95 16.10
CA PHE A 167 11.07 19.13 16.16
C PHE A 167 10.64 20.16 17.22
N HIS A 168 9.44 20.02 17.78
CA HIS A 168 8.87 20.92 18.79
C HIS A 168 8.11 20.12 19.86
N PRO A 169 8.80 19.26 20.64
CA PRO A 169 8.14 18.41 21.61
C PRO A 169 7.40 19.26 22.67
N LYS A 170 6.12 18.91 22.90
CA LYS A 170 5.30 19.52 23.97
C LYS A 170 5.44 18.79 25.30
N ASP A 171 5.85 17.52 25.24
CA ASP A 171 6.20 16.69 26.38
C ASP A 171 7.66 16.21 26.22
N PHE A 172 8.48 16.47 27.24
CA PHE A 172 9.89 16.08 27.30
C PHE A 172 10.12 14.79 28.11
N SER A 173 9.04 14.09 28.49
CA SER A 173 9.11 12.77 29.11
C SER A 173 9.46 11.68 28.08
N ALA A 174 9.87 10.50 28.57
CA ALA A 174 10.09 9.34 27.70
C ALA A 174 8.81 8.91 26.94
N ARG A 175 7.62 9.15 27.51
CA ARG A 175 6.34 8.91 26.82
C ARG A 175 6.09 9.91 25.68
N GLY A 176 6.44 11.18 25.87
CA GLY A 176 6.33 12.21 24.84
C GLY A 176 7.11 11.90 23.55
N TYR A 177 8.08 10.99 23.62
CA TYR A 177 8.90 10.55 22.50
C TYR A 177 8.29 9.40 21.68
N ALA A 178 7.33 8.65 22.23
CA ALA A 178 6.84 7.38 21.67
C ALA A 178 5.40 7.44 21.10
N HIS A 179 4.81 8.62 20.92
CA HIS A 179 3.39 8.71 20.59
C HIS A 179 3.01 8.14 19.22
N ASP A 180 3.86 8.25 18.20
CA ASP A 180 3.61 7.58 16.91
C ASP A 180 3.62 6.06 17.05
N THR A 181 4.39 5.57 18.00
CA THR A 181 4.49 4.17 18.38
C THR A 181 3.24 3.75 19.17
N GLU A 182 2.68 4.63 20.02
CA GLU A 182 1.37 4.43 20.65
C GLU A 182 0.23 4.38 19.61
N LEU A 183 0.25 5.29 18.62
CA LEU A 183 -0.71 5.31 17.52
C LEU A 183 -0.63 4.04 16.66
N LEU A 184 0.58 3.56 16.34
CA LEU A 184 0.74 2.29 15.65
C LEU A 184 0.26 1.12 16.51
N ASN A 185 0.55 1.14 17.82
CA ASN A 185 0.10 0.09 18.73
C ASN A 185 -1.43 0.03 18.80
N ASP A 186 -2.10 1.18 18.89
CA ASP A 186 -3.56 1.29 18.83
C ASP A 186 -4.11 0.65 17.55
N LEU A 187 -3.51 0.95 16.39
CA LEU A 187 -3.89 0.28 15.14
C LEU A 187 -3.68 -1.23 15.20
N LEU A 188 -2.55 -1.71 15.70
CA LEU A 188 -2.25 -3.14 15.74
C LEU A 188 -3.15 -3.91 16.71
N THR A 189 -3.66 -3.27 17.75
CA THR A 189 -4.50 -3.90 18.79
C THR A 189 -5.98 -3.56 18.70
N HIS A 190 -6.39 -2.61 17.83
CA HIS A 190 -7.80 -2.15 17.69
C HIS A 190 -8.80 -3.29 17.49
N TRP A 191 -8.37 -4.38 16.86
CA TRP A 191 -9.21 -5.54 16.57
C TRP A 191 -9.16 -6.66 17.61
N GLU A 192 -8.41 -6.48 18.71
CA GLU A 192 -8.37 -7.44 19.81
C GLU A 192 -9.68 -7.36 20.63
N GLN A 193 -10.44 -8.46 20.71
CA GLN A 193 -11.65 -8.53 21.55
C GLN A 193 -11.24 -8.69 23.03
N ASN A 194 -12.06 -8.15 23.96
CA ASN A 194 -11.91 -8.15 25.44
C ASN A 194 -11.74 -9.54 26.12
N GLY A 195 -10.79 -10.35 25.68
CA GLY A 195 -10.20 -11.48 26.41
C GLY A 195 -8.75 -11.14 26.73
N GLU A 196 -8.17 -11.77 27.75
CA GLU A 196 -6.75 -11.62 28.05
C GLU A 196 -5.92 -11.68 26.76
N PRO A 197 -4.92 -10.80 26.57
CA PRO A 197 -4.18 -10.68 25.33
C PRO A 197 -3.65 -12.06 24.99
N VAL A 198 -4.28 -12.71 24.01
CA VAL A 198 -3.80 -13.99 23.53
C VAL A 198 -2.42 -13.69 22.96
N SER A 199 -1.44 -14.20 23.68
CA SER A 199 -0.04 -13.87 23.52
C SER A 199 0.42 -13.88 22.06
N SER A 200 1.31 -12.95 21.74
CA SER A 200 2.39 -13.01 20.75
C SER A 200 2.16 -13.06 19.23
N ASP A 201 0.96 -13.16 18.65
CA ASP A 201 0.85 -13.28 17.18
C ASP A 201 0.98 -11.94 16.38
N LYS A 202 2.22 -11.49 16.16
CA LYS A 202 2.58 -10.38 15.23
C LYS A 202 1.88 -10.52 13.88
N GLU A 203 1.88 -11.74 13.32
CA GLU A 203 1.38 -12.01 11.98
C GLU A 203 -0.12 -11.76 11.91
N HIS A 204 -0.88 -12.14 12.95
CA HIS A 204 -2.31 -11.84 13.02
C HIS A 204 -2.60 -10.33 12.98
N ASN A 205 -1.90 -9.55 13.80
CA ASN A 205 -2.16 -8.11 13.90
C ASN A 205 -1.79 -7.39 12.60
N LEU A 206 -0.66 -7.76 11.97
CA LEU A 206 -0.30 -7.29 10.64
C LEU A 206 -1.34 -7.70 9.60
N TYR A 207 -1.78 -8.96 9.62
CA TYR A 207 -2.80 -9.44 8.70
C TYR A 207 -4.08 -8.61 8.79
N VAL A 208 -4.60 -8.35 9.99
CA VAL A 208 -5.84 -7.59 10.17
C VAL A 208 -5.69 -6.12 9.76
N LEU A 209 -4.60 -5.45 10.15
CA LEU A 209 -4.29 -4.09 9.70
C LEU A 209 -4.17 -4.03 8.17
N GLY A 210 -3.44 -4.98 7.58
CA GLY A 210 -3.26 -5.09 6.14
C GLY A 210 -4.59 -5.34 5.41
N ARG A 211 -5.56 -6.05 6.01
CA ARG A 211 -6.90 -6.19 5.44
C ARG A 211 -7.66 -4.87 5.41
N CYS A 212 -7.58 -4.07 6.48
CA CYS A 212 -8.22 -2.76 6.53
C CYS A 212 -7.67 -1.85 5.43
N ILE A 213 -6.34 -1.75 5.33
CA ILE A 213 -5.66 -0.92 4.33
C ILE A 213 -5.95 -1.41 2.90
N ASN A 214 -5.86 -2.72 2.65
CA ASN A 214 -6.15 -3.31 1.34
C ASN A 214 -7.57 -2.99 0.86
N LYS A 215 -8.57 -3.16 1.75
CA LYS A 215 -9.97 -2.85 1.43
C LYS A 215 -10.18 -1.36 1.12
N LEU A 216 -9.55 -0.48 1.89
CA LEU A 216 -9.67 0.96 1.65
C LEU A 216 -8.97 1.40 0.36
N ALA A 217 -7.76 0.86 0.09
CA ALA A 217 -7.01 1.12 -1.13
C ALA A 217 -7.78 0.68 -2.39
N LYS A 218 -8.32 -0.55 -2.40
CA LYS A 218 -9.18 -1.06 -3.48
C LYS A 218 -10.42 -0.20 -3.67
N LYS A 219 -11.07 0.21 -2.58
CA LYS A 219 -12.24 1.10 -2.64
C LYS A 219 -11.91 2.41 -3.37
N TYR A 220 -10.76 3.02 -3.07
CA TYR A 220 -10.36 4.28 -3.68
C TYR A 220 -9.97 4.08 -5.15
N TYR A 221 -9.21 3.03 -5.44
CA TYR A 221 -8.85 2.63 -6.80
C TYR A 221 -10.09 2.39 -7.68
N ASP A 222 -11.09 1.65 -7.18
CA ASP A 222 -12.34 1.39 -7.90
C ASP A 222 -13.13 2.67 -8.22
N ILE A 223 -13.12 3.65 -7.31
CA ILE A 223 -13.76 4.95 -7.55
C ILE A 223 -13.03 5.70 -8.67
N ILE A 224 -11.69 5.74 -8.60
CA ILE A 224 -10.83 6.40 -9.60
C ILE A 224 -11.01 5.74 -10.97
N LYS A 225 -10.98 4.40 -11.02
CA LYS A 225 -11.22 3.62 -12.24
C LYS A 225 -12.57 3.94 -12.86
N LYS A 226 -13.65 3.94 -12.06
CA LYS A 226 -15.00 4.32 -12.55
C LYS A 226 -15.06 5.74 -13.10
N PHE A 227 -14.29 6.69 -12.54
CA PHE A 227 -14.24 8.04 -13.08
C PHE A 227 -13.46 8.13 -14.38
N ALA A 228 -12.31 7.48 -14.45
CA ALA A 228 -11.47 7.42 -15.64
C ALA A 228 -12.18 6.72 -16.82
N GLU A 229 -12.85 5.60 -16.57
CA GLU A 229 -13.67 4.89 -17.58
C GLU A 229 -14.78 5.79 -18.13
N LYS A 230 -15.47 6.56 -17.27
CA LYS A 230 -16.51 7.50 -17.70
C LYS A 230 -15.95 8.65 -18.55
N MET A 231 -14.70 9.03 -18.32
CA MET A 231 -14.00 10.04 -19.11
C MET A 231 -13.27 9.46 -20.32
N ASN A 232 -13.31 8.13 -20.53
CA ASN A 232 -12.56 7.42 -21.57
C ASN A 232 -11.06 7.74 -21.54
N ILE A 233 -10.47 7.72 -20.34
CA ILE A 233 -9.04 7.92 -20.10
C ILE A 233 -8.46 6.77 -19.25
N PHE A 234 -7.15 6.75 -19.13
CA PHE A 234 -6.35 5.63 -18.63
C PHE A 234 -5.68 5.92 -17.28
N THR A 235 -6.21 6.85 -16.48
CA THR A 235 -5.67 7.18 -15.14
C THR A 235 -5.52 5.96 -14.22
N TYR A 236 -6.32 4.91 -14.44
CA TYR A 236 -6.30 3.67 -13.67
C TYR A 236 -5.28 2.64 -14.16
N GLU A 237 -4.62 2.88 -15.30
CA GLU A 237 -3.56 1.98 -15.76
C GLU A 237 -2.36 2.05 -14.82
N LEU A 238 -1.94 0.88 -14.36
CA LEU A 238 -0.78 0.71 -13.51
C LEU A 238 0.32 0.08 -14.35
N HIS A 239 1.57 0.45 -14.08
CA HIS A 239 2.69 -0.25 -14.68
C HIS A 239 2.70 -1.71 -14.23
N ASP A 240 2.89 -2.62 -15.17
CA ASP A 240 3.12 -4.02 -14.87
C ASP A 240 4.32 -4.15 -13.94
N ASP A 241 4.23 -5.11 -13.01
CA ASP A 241 5.27 -5.42 -12.04
C ASP A 241 5.60 -4.28 -11.04
N SER A 242 4.76 -3.25 -10.99
CA SER A 242 4.90 -2.18 -10.00
C SER A 242 4.28 -2.57 -8.65
N ASN A 243 4.86 -2.08 -7.55
CA ASN A 243 4.25 -2.21 -6.22
C ASN A 243 2.81 -1.65 -6.17
N ALA A 244 2.51 -0.64 -7.00
CA ALA A 244 1.16 -0.10 -7.11
C ALA A 244 0.18 -1.11 -7.69
N GLN A 245 0.59 -1.86 -8.72
CA GLN A 245 -0.19 -2.98 -9.25
C GLN A 245 -0.40 -4.03 -8.16
N THR A 246 0.66 -4.42 -7.45
CA THR A 246 0.60 -5.41 -6.36
C THR A 246 -0.36 -4.97 -5.25
N VAL A 247 -0.40 -3.68 -4.91
CA VAL A 247 -1.30 -3.12 -3.87
C VAL A 247 -2.74 -3.05 -4.34
N PHE A 248 -3.02 -2.39 -5.47
CA PHE A 248 -4.39 -2.11 -5.90
C PHE A 248 -5.09 -3.31 -6.53
N LEU A 249 -4.34 -4.16 -7.23
CA LEU A 249 -4.84 -5.38 -7.85
C LEU A 249 -4.56 -6.63 -7.00
N ASN A 250 -4.12 -6.46 -5.76
CA ASN A 250 -3.87 -7.57 -4.83
C ASN A 250 -5.06 -8.52 -4.82
N ILE A 251 -4.91 -9.77 -5.27
CA ILE A 251 -6.00 -10.74 -5.24
C ILE A 251 -6.29 -11.23 -3.81
N ASN A 252 -5.32 -11.08 -2.91
CA ASN A 252 -5.44 -11.50 -1.52
C ASN A 252 -6.28 -10.52 -0.68
N ASP A 253 -6.64 -11.00 0.50
CA ASP A 253 -7.44 -10.27 1.48
C ASP A 253 -6.63 -9.17 2.19
N SER A 254 -5.32 -9.37 2.38
CA SER A 254 -4.45 -8.47 3.14
C SER A 254 -3.23 -8.01 2.35
N LEU A 255 -2.75 -6.79 2.62
CA LEU A 255 -1.40 -6.37 2.18
C LEU A 255 -0.30 -7.22 2.82
N HIS A 256 -0.52 -7.76 4.03
CA HIS A 256 0.41 -8.67 4.70
C HIS A 256 0.73 -9.90 3.83
N ASP A 257 -0.27 -10.42 3.09
CA ASP A 257 -0.10 -11.61 2.25
C ASP A 257 0.98 -11.40 1.17
N ILE A 258 1.15 -10.17 0.67
CA ILE A 258 2.21 -9.82 -0.31
C ILE A 258 3.59 -10.07 0.29
N PHE A 259 3.79 -9.71 1.55
CA PHE A 259 5.08 -9.80 2.22
C PHE A 259 5.36 -11.20 2.77
N VAL A 260 4.32 -11.90 3.22
CA VAL A 260 4.39 -13.35 3.50
C VAL A 260 4.87 -14.08 2.25
N GLN A 261 4.37 -13.72 1.07
CA GLN A 261 4.81 -14.34 -0.17
C GLN A 261 6.29 -14.08 -0.50
N LYS A 262 6.74 -12.83 -0.34
CA LYS A 262 8.16 -12.49 -0.51
C LYS A 262 9.06 -13.21 0.50
N ARG A 263 8.57 -13.45 1.73
CA ARG A 263 9.25 -14.27 2.73
C ARG A 263 9.36 -15.73 2.29
N ILE A 264 8.24 -16.35 1.87
CA ILE A 264 8.20 -17.71 1.33
C ILE A 264 9.20 -17.87 0.19
N THR A 265 9.19 -16.95 -0.78
CA THR A 265 10.10 -16.96 -1.94
C THR A 265 11.57 -17.00 -1.52
N ARG A 266 11.96 -16.14 -0.57
CA ARG A 266 13.33 -16.11 -0.02
C ARG A 266 13.69 -17.41 0.70
N GLU A 267 12.77 -17.94 1.50
CA GLU A 267 13.01 -19.16 2.28
C GLU A 267 13.08 -20.40 1.40
N GLU A 268 12.21 -20.54 0.41
CA GLU A 268 12.25 -21.63 -0.57
C GLU A 268 13.54 -21.61 -1.38
N LEU A 269 14.01 -20.43 -1.81
CA LEU A 269 15.29 -20.31 -2.50
C LEU A 269 16.45 -20.76 -1.61
N LEU A 270 16.52 -20.26 -0.36
CA LEU A 270 17.57 -20.64 0.59
C LEU A 270 17.52 -22.14 0.91
N TYR A 271 16.32 -22.68 1.10
CA TYR A 271 16.09 -24.10 1.36
C TYR A 271 16.56 -24.95 0.19
N ASN A 272 16.22 -24.57 -1.04
CA ASN A 272 16.67 -25.25 -2.26
C ASN A 272 18.20 -25.31 -2.36
N LEU A 273 18.87 -24.19 -2.08
CA LEU A 273 20.34 -24.11 -2.14
C LEU A 273 21.02 -24.89 -1.01
N ALA A 274 20.39 -24.98 0.17
CA ALA A 274 20.92 -25.66 1.35
C ALA A 274 20.38 -27.09 1.55
N TYR A 275 19.53 -27.58 0.64
CA TYR A 275 18.71 -28.79 0.83
C TYR A 275 19.55 -30.00 1.24
N ASN A 276 20.66 -30.28 0.54
CA ASN A 276 21.48 -31.46 0.82
C ASN A 276 22.08 -31.40 2.23
N GLN A 277 22.58 -30.24 2.64
CA GLN A 277 23.18 -30.06 3.96
C GLN A 277 22.12 -30.09 5.07
N ILE A 278 20.92 -29.58 4.80
CA ILE A 278 19.78 -29.68 5.73
C ILE A 278 19.36 -31.14 5.87
N LYS A 279 19.27 -31.88 4.77
CA LYS A 279 18.90 -33.30 4.74
C LYS A 279 19.86 -34.19 5.51
N GLU A 280 21.15 -33.90 5.48
CA GLU A 280 22.16 -34.62 6.28
C GLU A 280 22.01 -34.38 7.79
N LEU A 281 21.46 -33.22 8.18
CA LEU A 281 21.31 -32.83 9.59
C LEU A 281 19.95 -33.17 10.17
N ALA A 282 18.91 -33.22 9.34
CA ALA A 282 17.55 -33.53 9.77
C ALA A 282 17.43 -35.03 10.12
N SER A 283 16.84 -35.32 11.27
CA SER A 283 16.55 -36.69 11.71
C SER A 283 15.27 -37.26 11.10
N ASP A 284 14.37 -36.38 10.65
CA ASP A 284 13.04 -36.71 10.15
C ASP A 284 12.95 -36.48 8.64
N GLU A 285 11.87 -36.98 8.04
CA GLU A 285 11.51 -36.68 6.65
C GLU A 285 11.27 -35.17 6.48
N ILE A 286 11.95 -34.57 5.50
CA ILE A 286 11.85 -33.14 5.19
C ILE A 286 11.16 -32.93 3.84
N PRO A 287 10.50 -31.77 3.62
CA PRO A 287 9.82 -31.49 2.36
C PRO A 287 10.77 -31.56 1.16
N ASP A 288 10.35 -32.12 0.03
CA ASP A 288 11.20 -32.10 -1.15
C ASP A 288 11.47 -30.68 -1.66
N LYS A 289 12.62 -30.53 -2.32
CA LYS A 289 13.02 -29.27 -2.96
C LYS A 289 12.09 -28.97 -4.15
N LEU A 290 11.74 -27.71 -4.32
CA LEU A 290 10.95 -27.26 -5.47
C LEU A 290 11.83 -27.15 -6.72
N PRO A 291 11.30 -27.43 -7.92
CA PRO A 291 12.02 -27.17 -9.17
C PRO A 291 12.05 -25.65 -9.49
N ILE A 292 12.73 -24.85 -8.67
CA ILE A 292 12.84 -23.40 -8.88
C ILE A 292 13.59 -23.09 -10.18
N GLU A 293 13.01 -22.22 -11.00
CA GLU A 293 13.59 -21.72 -12.25
C GLU A 293 14.65 -20.64 -11.96
N PHE A 294 15.92 -20.94 -12.25
CA PHE A 294 17.05 -20.04 -11.97
C PHE A 294 17.39 -19.09 -13.12
N ASP A 295 16.80 -19.25 -14.30
CA ASP A 295 17.02 -18.40 -15.47
C ASP A 295 16.39 -17.01 -15.33
N ILE A 296 15.47 -16.84 -14.38
CA ILE A 296 14.74 -15.59 -14.11
C ILE A 296 15.14 -14.95 -12.76
N ILE A 297 16.21 -15.43 -12.13
CA ILE A 297 16.62 -15.01 -10.78
C ILE A 297 17.48 -13.73 -10.75
N GLU A 298 17.91 -13.21 -11.91
CA GLU A 298 18.91 -12.13 -12.00
C GLU A 298 18.47 -10.88 -11.23
N ASP A 299 17.28 -10.38 -11.50
CA ASP A 299 16.74 -9.18 -10.85
C ASP A 299 16.48 -9.40 -9.37
N PHE A 300 16.01 -10.60 -8.98
CA PHE A 300 15.86 -10.98 -7.58
C PHE A 300 17.20 -10.92 -6.81
N LEU A 301 18.30 -11.37 -7.42
CA LEU A 301 19.63 -11.28 -6.80
C LEU A 301 20.18 -9.86 -6.75
N LEU A 302 19.89 -9.03 -7.76
CA LEU A 302 20.36 -7.64 -7.82
C LEU A 302 19.63 -6.73 -6.84
N TYR A 303 18.31 -6.88 -6.74
CA TYR A 303 17.44 -5.96 -6.00
C TYR A 303 16.93 -6.54 -4.68
N GLY A 304 17.06 -7.85 -4.47
CA GLY A 304 16.61 -8.57 -3.27
C GLY A 304 15.11 -8.85 -3.23
N ASP A 305 14.38 -8.46 -4.28
CA ASP A 305 12.95 -8.62 -4.46
C ASP A 305 12.64 -8.49 -5.96
N ASP A 306 11.72 -9.33 -6.44
CA ASP A 306 11.29 -9.39 -7.85
C ASP A 306 9.93 -10.11 -7.90
N ASN A 307 8.88 -9.49 -8.45
CA ASN A 307 7.57 -10.15 -8.44
C ASN A 307 7.50 -11.29 -9.45
N TYR A 308 8.20 -11.20 -10.60
CA TYR A 308 8.19 -12.28 -11.59
C TYR A 308 8.78 -13.59 -11.03
N PHE A 309 9.93 -13.52 -10.35
CA PHE A 309 10.51 -14.65 -9.64
C PHE A 309 9.61 -15.14 -8.50
N SER A 310 9.01 -14.22 -7.73
CA SER A 310 8.09 -14.58 -6.66
C SER A 310 6.84 -15.31 -7.17
N ASP A 311 6.33 -14.90 -8.33
CA ASP A 311 5.18 -15.51 -9.00
C ASP A 311 5.53 -16.90 -9.57
N SER A 312 6.72 -17.08 -10.14
CA SER A 312 7.21 -18.40 -10.58
C SER A 312 7.36 -19.38 -9.41
N VAL A 313 7.90 -18.93 -8.27
CA VAL A 313 7.98 -19.77 -7.05
C VAL A 313 6.59 -20.11 -6.53
N ASN A 314 5.65 -19.17 -6.57
CA ASN A 314 4.25 -19.37 -6.23
C ASN A 314 3.56 -20.44 -7.08
N GLU A 315 3.66 -20.30 -8.40
CA GLU A 315 3.07 -21.26 -9.34
C GLU A 315 3.66 -22.66 -9.11
N THR A 316 4.97 -22.74 -8.87
CA THR A 316 5.65 -23.99 -8.54
C THR A 316 5.13 -24.60 -7.23
N LEU A 317 4.91 -23.78 -6.20
CA LEU A 317 4.32 -24.21 -4.93
C LEU A 317 2.89 -24.73 -5.12
N ASP A 318 2.06 -24.00 -5.87
CA ASP A 318 0.69 -24.38 -6.14
C ASP A 318 0.61 -25.71 -6.89
N ILE A 319 1.47 -25.92 -7.89
CA ILE A 319 1.56 -27.18 -8.63
C ILE A 319 2.05 -28.31 -7.72
N ALA A 320 3.08 -28.06 -6.89
CA ALA A 320 3.67 -29.09 -6.03
C ALA A 320 2.77 -29.51 -4.87
N LEU A 321 1.82 -28.65 -4.45
CA LEU A 321 0.92 -28.88 -3.32
C LEU A 321 -0.53 -29.14 -3.73
N ALA A 322 -0.84 -29.04 -5.03
CA ALA A 322 -2.10 -29.48 -5.60
C ALA A 322 -2.30 -30.97 -5.31
N GLU A 323 -3.51 -31.33 -4.88
CA GLU A 323 -3.92 -32.73 -4.86
C GLU A 323 -4.22 -33.17 -6.30
N ASP A 324 -3.94 -34.44 -6.64
CA ASP A 324 -4.18 -35.06 -7.96
C ASP A 324 -5.67 -35.07 -8.41
N ASP A 325 -6.56 -34.36 -7.71
CA ASP A 325 -7.98 -34.30 -8.04
C ASP A 325 -8.28 -33.17 -9.04
N ASP A 326 -9.06 -33.49 -10.07
CA ASP A 326 -9.53 -32.64 -11.16
C ASP A 326 -10.31 -31.36 -10.73
N ASP A 327 -10.44 -31.10 -9.43
CA ASP A 327 -11.11 -29.94 -8.83
C ASP A 327 -10.08 -28.98 -8.19
N TYR A 328 -9.45 -28.16 -9.02
CA TYR A 328 -8.60 -27.05 -8.57
C TYR A 328 -9.41 -26.05 -7.72
N GLU A 329 -9.27 -26.11 -6.39
CA GLU A 329 -9.81 -25.12 -5.45
C GLU A 329 -8.68 -24.21 -4.90
N PRO A 330 -8.60 -22.93 -5.32
CA PRO A 330 -7.53 -22.00 -4.92
C PRO A 330 -7.36 -21.81 -3.40
N TYR A 331 -8.43 -22.01 -2.61
CA TYR A 331 -8.40 -21.83 -1.16
C TYR A 331 -7.73 -23.00 -0.41
N SER A 332 -7.66 -24.21 -1.01
CA SER A 332 -7.07 -25.40 -0.40
C SER A 332 -5.53 -25.34 -0.32
N ASN A 333 -4.89 -24.61 -1.24
CA ASN A 333 -3.42 -24.54 -1.31
C ASN A 333 -2.79 -23.54 -0.33
N LYS A 334 -3.48 -22.44 0.02
CA LYS A 334 -2.88 -21.39 0.87
C LYS A 334 -2.49 -21.91 2.26
N GLU A 335 -3.33 -22.74 2.89
CA GLU A 335 -3.00 -23.32 4.20
C GLU A 335 -1.81 -24.27 4.11
N LYS A 336 -1.73 -25.08 3.04
CA LYS A 336 -0.60 -25.99 2.79
C LYS A 336 0.70 -25.22 2.58
N ILE A 337 0.66 -24.13 1.81
CA ILE A 337 1.81 -23.23 1.59
C ILE A 337 2.29 -22.66 2.94
N ILE A 338 1.37 -22.16 3.78
CA ILE A 338 1.72 -21.64 5.11
C ILE A 338 2.30 -22.74 6.01
N THR A 339 1.75 -23.96 5.98
CA THR A 339 2.31 -25.09 6.73
C THR A 339 3.71 -25.45 6.26
N ARG A 340 3.94 -25.46 4.94
CA ARG A 340 5.25 -25.71 4.34
C ARG A 340 6.25 -24.62 4.73
N GLU A 341 5.86 -23.35 4.68
CA GLU A 341 6.69 -22.22 5.11
C GLU A 341 7.18 -22.41 6.55
N LYS A 342 6.27 -22.70 7.50
CA LYS A 342 6.65 -22.91 8.91
C LYS A 342 7.64 -24.04 9.10
N LEU A 343 7.51 -25.13 8.34
CA LEU A 343 8.44 -26.26 8.37
C LEU A 343 9.81 -25.85 7.82
N ILE A 344 9.85 -25.20 6.66
CA ILE A 344 11.09 -24.75 6.02
C ILE A 344 11.82 -23.71 6.88
N HIS A 345 11.08 -22.74 7.42
CA HIS A 345 11.61 -21.76 8.36
C HIS A 345 12.33 -22.43 9.54
N GLY A 346 11.69 -23.44 10.14
CA GLY A 346 12.27 -24.23 11.23
C GLY A 346 13.56 -24.96 10.83
N LEU A 347 13.58 -25.56 9.64
CA LEU A 347 14.76 -26.25 9.09
C LEU A 347 15.92 -25.30 8.82
N LEU A 348 15.65 -24.11 8.26
CA LEU A 348 16.65 -23.07 8.03
C LEU A 348 17.23 -22.54 9.34
N LEU A 349 16.40 -22.32 10.35
CA LEU A 349 16.85 -21.92 11.69
C LEU A 349 17.71 -23.02 12.34
N MET A 350 17.32 -24.28 12.24
CA MET A 350 18.13 -25.42 12.71
C MET A 350 19.50 -25.41 12.04
N PHE A 351 19.52 -25.32 10.71
CA PHE A 351 20.75 -25.28 9.92
C PHE A 351 21.68 -24.15 10.33
N SER A 352 21.13 -22.96 10.57
CA SER A 352 21.90 -21.78 11.01
C SER A 352 22.57 -21.97 12.37
N LYS A 353 21.91 -22.68 13.29
CA LYS A 353 22.38 -22.91 14.66
C LYS A 353 23.48 -23.96 14.73
N THR A 354 23.42 -24.99 13.89
CA THR A 354 24.41 -26.07 13.85
C THR A 354 25.76 -25.63 13.24
N LYS A 355 25.79 -24.48 12.55
CA LYS A 355 27.02 -23.90 11.97
C LYS A 355 27.69 -22.82 12.84
N LYS A 356 27.11 -22.48 14.00
CA LYS A 356 27.77 -21.68 15.04
C LYS A 356 28.57 -22.60 15.96
#